data_AF-A0A7S2J0U2-F1
#
_entry.id   AF-A0A7S2J0U2-F1
#
_cell.length_a   1.000
_cell.length_b   1.000
_cell.length_c   1.000
_cell.angle_alpha   90.00
_cell.angle_beta   90.00
_cell.angle_gamma   90.00
#
_symmetry.space_group_name_H-M   'P 1'
#
loop_
_entity.id
_entity.type
_entity.pdbx_description
1 polymer ?
#
loop_
_entity_poly.entity_id
_entity_poly.type
_entity_poly.pdbx_seq_one_letter_code
_entity_poly.pdbx_strand_id
1 'polypeptide(L)'
;EGKALGAPAPAEAAPGLAAPGDDAPGGAPYHALIFGWWGSCPHNLTRYERLHKALGAQSVVAVPCSSSALFRQSVWREAITPARALFYGDLPVVAHVFSNGGMMMYLRFFTDNQSFRRYVAAAAFDSTPGRRSLLTGLRAACANFVWLRPAIGALVLWRLVALVRVWQRRGVPGGA
;
A
#
# COMPACT_ATOMS: atom_id res chain seq x y z
N GLU A 1 -28.36 21.01 -27.42
CA GLU A 1 -28.71 19.64 -26.95
C GLU A 1 -27.52 19.08 -26.17
N GLY A 2 -27.53 19.26 -24.85
CA GLY A 2 -26.42 18.89 -23.96
C GLY A 2 -26.72 17.57 -23.24
N LYS A 3 -25.98 16.51 -23.57
CA LYS A 3 -26.12 15.19 -22.95
C LYS A 3 -25.18 15.10 -21.73
N ALA A 4 -25.74 15.26 -20.54
CA ALA A 4 -25.04 15.03 -19.28
C ALA A 4 -24.65 13.54 -19.16
N LEU A 5 -23.35 13.29 -19.04
CA LEU A 5 -22.81 11.97 -18.69
C LEU A 5 -23.08 11.71 -17.21
N GLY A 6 -23.82 10.63 -16.94
CA GLY A 6 -24.25 10.23 -15.61
C GLY A 6 -23.09 10.06 -14.63
N ALA A 7 -23.31 10.54 -13.42
CA ALA A 7 -22.43 10.31 -12.28
C ALA A 7 -22.30 8.79 -12.00
N PRO A 8 -21.10 8.28 -11.65
CA PRO A 8 -20.96 6.90 -11.21
C PRO A 8 -21.70 6.70 -9.89
N ALA A 9 -22.40 5.57 -9.78
CA ALA A 9 -23.18 5.15 -8.64
C ALA A 9 -22.35 5.15 -7.34
N PRO A 10 -22.96 5.50 -6.18
CA PRO A 10 -22.28 5.43 -4.90
C PRO A 10 -21.84 3.99 -4.63
N ALA A 11 -20.56 3.82 -4.32
CA ALA A 11 -20.01 2.54 -3.91
C ALA A 11 -20.81 1.99 -2.73
N GLU A 12 -21.36 0.80 -2.93
CA GLU A 12 -22.10 0.02 -1.95
C GLU A 12 -21.30 -0.05 -0.64
N ALA A 13 -21.87 0.51 0.41
CA ALA A 13 -21.25 0.60 1.72
C ALA A 13 -21.02 -0.83 2.26
N ALA A 14 -19.76 -1.17 2.51
CA ALA A 14 -19.40 -2.40 3.22
C ALA A 14 -20.16 -2.48 4.56
N PRO A 15 -20.58 -3.68 5.00
CA PRO A 15 -21.37 -3.84 6.21
C PRO A 15 -20.69 -3.17 7.40
N GLY A 16 -21.46 -2.37 8.13
CA GLY A 16 -20.97 -1.61 9.27
C GLY A 16 -20.27 -2.53 10.26
N LEU A 17 -18.98 -2.28 10.50
CA LEU A 17 -18.34 -2.69 11.73
C LEU A 17 -19.08 -1.95 12.83
N ALA A 18 -19.89 -2.67 13.60
CA ALA A 18 -20.43 -2.17 14.85
C ALA A 18 -19.27 -1.56 15.65
N ALA A 19 -19.49 -0.35 16.17
CA ALA A 19 -18.56 0.21 17.14
C ALA A 19 -18.36 -0.83 18.25
N PRO A 20 -17.11 -1.07 18.71
CA PRO A 20 -16.91 -1.95 19.85
C PRO A 20 -17.76 -1.40 20.99
N GLY A 21 -18.64 -2.25 21.54
CA GLY A 21 -19.39 -1.90 22.75
C GLY A 21 -18.43 -1.62 23.90
N ASP A 22 -18.95 -0.96 24.94
CA ASP A 22 -18.19 -0.54 26.13
C ASP A 22 -17.51 -1.71 26.89
N ASP A 23 -17.76 -2.97 26.47
CA ASP A 23 -17.23 -4.22 27.03
C ASP A 23 -16.06 -4.83 26.23
N ALA A 24 -15.48 -4.14 25.24
CA ALA A 24 -14.25 -4.64 24.62
C ALA A 24 -13.17 -4.79 25.71
N PRO A 25 -12.60 -6.00 25.93
CA PRO A 25 -11.67 -6.22 27.02
C PRO A 25 -10.52 -5.24 26.84
N GLY A 26 -10.43 -4.29 27.78
CA GLY A 26 -9.49 -3.17 27.73
C GLY A 26 -8.07 -3.71 27.67
N GLY A 27 -7.57 -3.91 26.45
CA GLY A 27 -6.19 -4.30 26.21
C GLY A 27 -5.26 -3.25 26.79
N ALA A 28 -4.05 -3.66 27.16
CA ALA A 28 -3.05 -2.73 27.65
C ALA A 28 -2.89 -1.54 26.69
N PRO A 29 -2.73 -0.31 27.20
CA PRO A 29 -2.63 0.88 26.36
C PRO A 29 -1.45 0.76 25.41
N TYR A 30 -1.63 1.26 24.18
CA TYR A 30 -0.63 1.19 23.12
C TYR A 30 -0.67 2.43 22.23
N HIS A 31 0.39 2.61 21.45
CA HIS A 31 0.46 3.60 20.38
C HIS A 31 0.20 2.95 19.02
N ALA A 32 -0.70 3.50 18.22
CA ALA A 32 -0.96 3.02 16.87
C ALA A 32 -0.16 3.84 15.84
N LEU A 33 0.58 3.16 14.98
CA LEU A 33 1.28 3.76 13.84
C LEU A 33 0.71 3.20 12.54
N ILE A 34 0.03 4.04 11.77
CA ILE A 34 -0.65 3.64 10.54
C ILE A 34 0.17 4.08 9.33
N PHE A 35 0.52 3.16 8.45
CA PHE A 35 1.17 3.42 7.17
C PHE A 35 0.16 3.28 6.02
N GLY A 36 -0.22 4.39 5.40
CA GLY A 36 -1.21 4.42 4.33
C GLY A 36 -0.75 3.75 3.02
N TRP A 37 -1.71 3.44 2.15
CA TRP A 37 -1.44 2.95 0.80
C TRP A 37 -1.00 4.09 -0.13
N TRP A 38 -0.40 3.75 -1.28
CA TRP A 38 0.03 4.74 -2.26
C TRP A 38 -1.12 5.64 -2.70
N GLY A 39 -0.97 6.95 -2.50
CA GLY A 39 -1.97 7.95 -2.85
C GLY A 39 -2.96 8.25 -1.71
N SER A 40 -2.82 7.61 -0.55
CA SER A 40 -3.63 7.93 0.63
C SER A 40 -3.39 9.37 1.08
N CYS A 41 -4.46 10.06 1.47
CA CYS A 41 -4.39 11.33 2.18
C CYS A 41 -4.90 11.18 3.62
N PRO A 42 -4.70 12.18 4.50
CA PRO A 42 -5.15 12.12 5.90
C PRO A 42 -6.64 11.75 6.04
N HIS A 43 -7.50 12.30 5.17
CA HIS A 43 -8.94 12.00 5.18
C HIS A 43 -9.23 10.50 4.99
N ASN A 44 -8.48 9.81 4.12
CA ASN A 44 -8.69 8.38 3.91
C ASN A 44 -8.32 7.54 5.15
N LEU A 45 -7.38 8.02 5.96
CA LEU A 45 -6.85 7.29 7.11
C LEU A 45 -7.68 7.53 8.40
N THR A 46 -8.49 8.59 8.43
CA THR A 46 -9.32 8.96 9.59
C THR A 46 -10.18 7.82 10.12
N ARG A 47 -10.73 6.96 9.23
CA ARG A 47 -11.50 5.78 9.66
C ARG A 47 -10.67 4.83 10.52
N TYR A 48 -9.41 4.60 10.15
CA TYR A 48 -8.52 3.69 10.85
C TYR A 48 -7.96 4.32 12.13
N GLU A 49 -7.77 5.64 12.14
CA GLU A 49 -7.45 6.36 13.37
C GLU A 49 -8.56 6.22 14.41
N ARG A 50 -9.83 6.38 14.00
CA ARG A 50 -10.99 6.16 14.87
C ARG A 50 -11.08 4.72 15.35
N LEU A 51 -10.82 3.75 14.46
CA LEU A 51 -10.79 2.34 14.82
C LEU A 51 -9.77 2.07 15.93
N HIS A 52 -8.52 2.51 15.79
CA HIS A 52 -7.50 2.29 16.81
C HIS A 52 -7.82 3.01 18.13
N LYS A 53 -8.37 4.23 18.07
CA LYS A 53 -8.87 4.92 19.27
C LYS A 53 -9.97 4.14 19.97
N ALA A 54 -10.95 3.61 19.23
CA ALA A 54 -12.02 2.78 19.78
C ALA A 54 -11.51 1.45 20.37
N LEU A 55 -10.37 0.96 19.88
CA LEU A 55 -9.68 -0.22 20.41
C LEU A 55 -8.72 0.08 21.59
N GLY A 56 -8.73 1.31 22.13
CA GLY A 56 -7.92 1.68 23.30
C GLY A 56 -6.52 2.22 23.00
N ALA A 57 -6.21 2.60 21.75
CA ALA A 57 -4.95 3.27 21.45
C ALA A 57 -4.89 4.66 22.11
N GLN A 58 -3.86 4.90 22.92
CA GLN A 58 -3.66 6.18 23.59
C GLN A 58 -3.21 7.28 22.64
N SER A 59 -2.46 6.92 21.60
CA SER A 59 -2.08 7.86 20.54
C SER A 59 -2.10 7.13 19.21
N VAL A 60 -2.52 7.84 18.17
CA VAL A 60 -2.58 7.30 16.81
C VAL A 60 -1.91 8.29 15.88
N VAL A 61 -0.92 7.82 15.12
CA VAL A 61 -0.25 8.60 14.07
C VAL A 61 -0.46 7.90 12.75
N ALA A 62 -1.12 8.58 11.81
CA ALA A 62 -1.27 8.10 10.45
C ALA A 62 -0.29 8.80 9.51
N VAL A 63 0.44 8.01 8.75
CA VAL A 63 1.44 8.46 7.78
C VAL A 63 0.89 8.20 6.37
N PRO A 64 0.40 9.24 5.67
CA PRO A 64 -0.07 9.10 4.30
C PRO A 64 1.09 8.80 3.34
N CYS A 65 0.87 7.89 2.39
CA CYS A 65 1.85 7.57 1.36
C CYS A 65 1.66 8.45 0.13
N SER A 66 2.48 9.49 -0.03
CA SER A 66 2.57 10.25 -1.29
C SER A 66 3.77 9.80 -2.12
N SER A 67 3.71 9.96 -3.45
CA SER A 67 4.87 9.74 -4.32
C SER A 67 6.08 10.55 -3.86
N SER A 68 5.85 11.80 -3.43
CA SER A 68 6.90 12.66 -2.88
C SER A 68 7.53 12.07 -1.62
N ALA A 69 6.75 11.56 -0.67
CA ALA A 69 7.28 10.95 0.55
C ALA A 69 8.05 9.65 0.25
N LEU A 70 7.64 8.88 -0.77
CA LEU A 70 8.37 7.68 -1.17
C LEU A 70 9.72 8.01 -1.83
N PHE A 71 9.76 8.97 -2.74
CA PHE A 71 10.96 9.21 -3.57
C PHE A 71 11.85 10.36 -3.10
N ARG A 72 11.36 11.29 -2.27
CA ARG A 72 12.15 12.44 -1.77
C ARG A 72 12.45 12.28 -0.28
N GLN A 73 13.74 12.21 0.05
CA GLN A 73 14.17 11.96 1.44
C GLN A 73 13.81 13.09 2.41
N SER A 74 13.79 14.36 1.99
CA SER A 74 13.37 15.48 2.85
C SER A 74 11.90 15.36 3.26
N VAL A 75 11.01 15.14 2.28
CA VAL A 75 9.57 14.97 2.50
C VAL A 75 9.29 13.75 3.38
N TRP A 76 10.04 12.65 3.18
CA TRP A 76 9.97 11.48 4.05
C TRP A 76 10.28 11.80 5.51
N ARG A 77 11.40 12.49 5.78
CA ARG A 77 11.83 12.83 7.14
C ARG A 77 10.79 13.71 7.84
N GLU A 78 10.22 14.66 7.13
CA GLU A 78 9.15 15.52 7.65
C GLU A 78 7.91 14.70 7.98
N ALA A 79 7.42 13.89 7.03
CA ALA A 79 6.22 13.07 7.21
C ALA A 79 6.32 12.06 8.36
N ILE A 80 7.52 11.55 8.64
CA ILE A 80 7.74 10.49 9.64
C ILE A 80 8.12 11.02 11.02
N THR A 81 8.43 12.31 11.15
CA THR A 81 8.75 12.95 12.44
C THR A 81 7.72 12.66 13.55
N PRO A 82 6.41 12.84 13.33
CA PRO A 82 5.41 12.50 14.36
C PRO A 82 5.40 11.01 14.71
N ALA A 83 5.71 10.12 13.77
CA ALA A 83 5.78 8.68 14.04
C ALA A 83 6.94 8.33 14.97
N ARG A 84 8.07 9.04 14.91
CA ARG A 84 9.22 8.83 15.81
C ARG A 84 8.88 9.15 17.25
N ALA A 85 8.01 10.15 17.48
CA ALA A 85 7.59 10.55 18.82
C ALA A 85 6.96 9.40 19.63
N LEU A 86 6.28 8.47 18.95
CA LEU A 86 5.64 7.30 19.57
C LEU A 86 6.63 6.33 20.21
N PHE A 87 7.90 6.35 19.81
CA PHE A 87 8.92 5.39 20.26
C PHE A 87 9.76 5.89 21.43
N TYR A 88 9.53 7.14 21.87
CA TYR A 88 10.19 7.71 23.04
C TYR A 88 9.36 7.57 24.33
N GLY A 89 8.15 7.01 24.24
CA GLY A 89 7.31 6.68 25.39
C GLY A 89 7.50 5.23 25.85
N ASP A 90 6.86 4.89 26.98
CA ASP A 90 6.95 3.56 27.61
C ASP A 90 5.93 2.56 27.05
N LEU A 91 5.03 3.00 26.16
CA LEU A 91 3.97 2.16 25.63
C LEU A 91 4.40 1.41 24.38
N PRO A 92 3.92 0.17 24.20
CA PRO A 92 4.19 -0.58 22.98
C PRO A 92 3.56 0.08 21.76
N VAL A 93 4.23 -0.04 20.62
CA VAL A 93 3.73 0.43 19.33
C VAL A 93 3.11 -0.73 18.55
N VAL A 94 1.91 -0.52 18.03
CA VAL A 94 1.24 -1.41 17.07
C VAL A 94 1.24 -0.74 15.71
N ALA A 95 1.90 -1.38 14.73
CA ALA A 95 1.92 -0.89 13.36
C ALA A 95 0.74 -1.44 12.55
N HIS A 96 0.09 -0.60 11.76
CA HIS A 96 -0.95 -1.02 10.81
C HIS A 96 -0.51 -0.60 9.41
N VAL A 97 -0.27 -1.57 8.54
CA VAL A 97 0.40 -1.38 7.26
C VAL A 97 -0.56 -1.69 6.13
N PHE A 98 -0.83 -0.69 5.28
CA PHE A 98 -1.75 -0.83 4.14
C PHE A 98 -1.03 -1.01 2.81
N SER A 99 -1.45 -2.00 2.03
CA SER A 99 -1.01 -2.20 0.65
C SER A 99 0.53 -2.27 0.48
N ASN A 100 1.01 -2.16 -0.75
CA ASN A 100 2.45 -2.12 -1.05
C ASN A 100 3.09 -0.80 -0.63
N GLY A 101 2.36 0.32 -0.75
CA GLY A 101 2.86 1.65 -0.35
C GLY A 101 3.18 1.71 1.14
N GLY A 102 2.27 1.22 1.99
CA GLY A 102 2.49 1.14 3.43
C GLY A 102 3.64 0.21 3.78
N MET A 103 3.76 -0.93 3.09
CA MET A 103 4.89 -1.85 3.29
C MET A 103 6.24 -1.19 2.96
N MET A 104 6.33 -0.43 1.88
CA MET A 104 7.55 0.32 1.54
C MET A 104 7.91 1.34 2.62
N MET A 105 6.93 2.09 3.13
CA MET A 105 7.16 3.05 4.22
C MET A 105 7.55 2.36 5.53
N TYR A 106 6.87 1.26 5.88
CA TYR A 106 7.17 0.45 7.07
C TYR A 106 8.61 -0.06 7.03
N LEU A 107 9.02 -0.69 5.92
CA LEU A 107 10.38 -1.19 5.74
C LEU A 107 11.42 -0.06 5.79
N ARG A 108 11.15 1.06 5.12
CA ARG A 108 12.03 2.23 5.15
C ARG A 108 12.18 2.78 6.57
N PHE A 109 11.09 2.96 7.29
CA PHE A 109 11.09 3.48 8.66
C PHE A 109 11.96 2.65 9.61
N PHE A 110 11.81 1.32 9.59
CA PHE A 110 12.59 0.42 10.43
C PHE A 110 13.98 0.10 9.87
N THR A 111 14.28 0.50 8.63
CA THR A 111 15.66 0.51 8.10
C THR A 111 16.40 1.73 8.63
N ASP A 112 15.75 2.90 8.60
CA ASP A 112 16.28 4.18 9.10
C ASP A 112 16.37 4.22 10.64
N ASN A 113 15.51 3.46 11.34
CA ASN A 113 15.39 3.47 12.80
C ASN A 113 15.40 2.04 13.37
N GLN A 114 16.50 1.30 13.21
CA GLN A 114 16.57 -0.11 13.60
C GLN A 114 16.26 -0.36 15.09
N SER A 115 16.70 0.54 15.97
CA SER A 115 16.46 0.44 17.42
C SER A 115 14.98 0.49 17.79
N PHE A 116 14.12 1.07 16.95
CA PHE A 116 12.69 1.20 17.22
C PHE A 116 11.93 -0.12 17.12
N ARG A 117 12.50 -1.13 16.46
CA ARG A 117 11.88 -2.46 16.31
C ARG A 117 11.55 -3.12 17.65
N ARG A 118 12.36 -2.87 18.69
CA ARG A 118 12.17 -3.48 20.03
C ARG A 118 10.91 -2.99 20.76
N TYR A 119 10.35 -1.85 20.35
CA TYR A 119 9.15 -1.28 20.96
C TYR A 119 7.88 -1.66 20.20
N VAL A 120 8.01 -2.34 19.06
CA VAL A 120 6.85 -2.78 18.26
C VAL A 120 6.34 -4.09 18.85
N ALA A 121 5.15 -4.07 19.45
CA ALA A 121 4.52 -5.28 19.98
C ALA A 121 3.84 -6.12 18.89
N ALA A 122 3.26 -5.46 17.89
CA ALA A 122 2.56 -6.13 16.80
C ALA A 122 2.57 -5.30 15.51
N ALA A 123 2.39 -6.00 14.38
CA ALA A 123 2.17 -5.39 13.08
C ALA A 123 0.99 -6.07 12.37
N ALA A 124 -0.05 -5.30 12.06
CA ALA A 124 -1.19 -5.72 11.24
C ALA A 124 -0.93 -5.34 9.79
N PHE A 125 -1.00 -6.32 8.90
CA PHE A 125 -0.77 -6.13 7.47
C PHE A 125 -2.09 -6.26 6.72
N ASP A 126 -2.64 -5.13 6.28
CA ASP A 126 -3.90 -5.07 5.53
C ASP A 126 -3.61 -4.93 4.03
N SER A 127 -4.04 -5.93 3.26
CA SER A 127 -3.96 -5.93 1.80
C SER A 127 -2.53 -5.72 1.27
N THR A 128 -1.52 -5.97 2.09
CA THR A 128 -0.11 -5.86 1.70
C THR A 128 0.30 -7.05 0.83
N PRO A 129 1.16 -6.85 -0.18
CA PRO A 129 1.64 -7.97 -0.96
C PRO A 129 2.41 -8.93 -0.03
N GLY A 130 2.03 -10.21 -0.09
CA GLY A 130 2.75 -11.29 0.59
C GLY A 130 4.14 -11.52 -0.02
N ARG A 131 4.57 -12.78 -0.17
CA ARG A 131 5.88 -13.12 -0.75
C ARG A 131 6.24 -12.24 -1.96
N ARG A 132 7.44 -11.63 -1.92
CA ARG A 132 8.00 -10.78 -2.97
C ARG A 132 8.04 -11.55 -4.29
N SER A 133 6.97 -11.45 -5.05
CA SER A 133 6.88 -11.96 -6.41
C SER A 133 7.19 -10.79 -7.34
N LEU A 134 8.29 -10.91 -8.07
CA LEU A 134 8.64 -9.97 -9.15
C LEU A 134 7.46 -9.77 -10.11
N LEU A 135 6.68 -10.83 -10.36
CA LEU A 135 5.49 -10.79 -11.19
C LEU A 135 4.39 -9.90 -10.61
N THR A 136 4.18 -9.96 -9.28
CA THR A 136 3.19 -9.12 -8.59
C THR A 136 3.64 -7.66 -8.56
N GLY A 137 4.93 -7.40 -8.34
CA GLY A 137 5.52 -6.06 -8.44
C GLY A 137 5.38 -5.48 -9.85
N LEU A 138 5.64 -6.28 -10.88
CA LEU A 138 5.47 -5.90 -12.28
C LEU A 138 4.01 -5.57 -12.59
N ARG A 139 3.06 -6.43 -12.15
CA ARG A 139 1.61 -6.20 -12.34
C ARG A 139 1.14 -4.91 -11.66
N ALA A 140 1.58 -4.66 -10.42
CA ALA A 140 1.24 -3.44 -9.70
C ALA A 140 1.83 -2.19 -10.37
N ALA A 141 3.06 -2.28 -10.89
CA ALA A 141 3.65 -1.19 -11.67
C ALA A 141 2.86 -0.94 -12.97
N CYS A 142 2.48 -1.99 -13.71
CA CYS A 142 1.69 -1.87 -14.93
C CYS A 142 0.29 -1.28 -14.67
N ALA A 143 -0.30 -1.57 -13.50
CA ALA A 143 -1.61 -1.03 -13.11
C ALA A 143 -1.53 0.47 -12.76
N ASN A 144 -0.46 0.91 -12.11
CA ASN A 144 -0.33 2.30 -11.63
C ASN A 144 0.32 3.24 -12.66
N PHE A 145 1.21 2.73 -13.50
CA PHE A 145 1.90 3.53 -14.52
C PHE A 145 1.25 3.32 -15.89
N VAL A 146 0.13 4.01 -16.11
CA VAL A 146 -0.67 3.90 -17.34
C VAL A 146 0.15 4.21 -18.61
N TRP A 147 1.18 5.05 -18.51
CA TRP A 147 2.11 5.39 -19.60
C TRP A 147 3.02 4.24 -20.04
N LEU A 148 3.19 3.19 -19.22
CA LEU A 148 3.98 2.00 -19.59
C LEU A 148 3.19 1.00 -20.45
N ARG A 149 1.86 1.11 -20.51
CA ARG A 149 0.97 0.23 -21.30
C ARG A 149 1.35 0.14 -22.79
N PRO A 150 1.63 1.24 -23.52
CA PRO A 150 2.04 1.15 -24.93
C PRO A 150 3.39 0.44 -25.11
N ALA A 151 4.36 0.65 -24.21
CA ALA A 151 5.66 -0.01 -24.28
C ALA A 151 5.55 -1.53 -24.06
N ILE A 152 4.71 -1.95 -23.10
CA ILE A 152 4.42 -3.37 -22.86
C ILE A 152 3.72 -3.98 -24.07
N GLY A 153 2.74 -3.28 -24.65
CA GLY A 153 2.04 -3.72 -25.85
C GLY A 153 2.98 -3.90 -27.04
N ALA A 154 3.89 -2.94 -27.27
CA ALA A 154 4.89 -3.02 -28.32
C ALA A 154 5.84 -4.23 -28.14
N LEU A 155 6.25 -4.51 -26.91
CA LEU A 155 7.16 -5.62 -26.58
C LEU A 155 6.49 -7.00 -26.78
N VAL A 156 5.21 -7.12 -26.45
CA VAL A 156 4.41 -8.33 -26.72
C VAL A 156 4.24 -8.55 -28.23
N LEU A 157 3.89 -7.49 -28.97
CA LEU A 157 3.74 -7.56 -30.43
C LEU A 157 5.05 -7.98 -31.11
N TRP A 158 6.17 -7.39 -30.69
CA TRP A 158 7.49 -7.74 -31.21
C TRP A 158 7.83 -9.22 -30.98
N ARG A 159 7.53 -9.77 -29.79
CA ARG A 159 7.72 -11.21 -29.52
C ARG A 159 6.83 -12.09 -30.39
N LEU A 160 5.57 -11.73 -30.62
CA LEU A 160 4.67 -12.47 -31.50
C LEU A 160 5.19 -12.49 -32.93
N VAL A 161 5.65 -11.34 -33.45
CA VAL A 161 6.27 -11.26 -34.79
C VAL A 161 7.54 -12.11 -34.87
N ALA A 162 8.38 -12.11 -33.83
CA ALA A 162 9.57 -12.94 -33.79
C ALA A 162 9.23 -14.43 -33.78
N LEU A 163 8.21 -14.86 -33.01
CA LEU A 163 7.74 -16.23 -32.98
C LEU A 163 7.17 -16.69 -34.32
N VAL A 164 6.36 -15.85 -34.98
CA VAL A 164 5.85 -16.13 -36.33
C VAL A 164 7.00 -16.28 -37.32
N ARG A 165 8.01 -15.41 -37.27
CA ARG A 165 9.20 -15.52 -38.13
C ARG A 165 10.01 -16.77 -37.85
N VAL A 166 10.14 -17.20 -36.60
CA VAL A 166 10.83 -18.45 -36.25
C VAL A 166 10.02 -19.66 -36.72
N TRP A 167 8.69 -19.63 -36.59
CA TRP A 167 7.81 -20.69 -37.07
C TRP A 167 7.83 -20.80 -38.60
N GLN A 168 7.75 -19.68 -39.31
CA GLN A 168 7.89 -19.60 -40.77
C GLN A 168 9.29 -20.05 -41.26
N ARG A 169 10.32 -19.90 -40.44
CA ARG A 169 11.67 -20.42 -40.73
C ARG A 169 11.81 -21.91 -40.40
N ARG A 170 10.90 -22.49 -39.61
CA ARG A 170 10.94 -23.89 -39.14
C ARG A 170 9.95 -24.83 -39.85
N GLY A 171 8.88 -24.33 -40.47
CA GLY A 171 8.12 -25.05 -41.49
C GLY A 171 8.49 -24.44 -42.85
N VAL A 172 9.16 -25.12 -43.78
CA VAL A 172 8.90 -26.48 -44.29
C VAL A 172 10.22 -27.13 -44.73
N PRO A 173 10.62 -28.29 -44.17
CA PRO A 173 11.47 -29.26 -44.87
C PRO A 173 10.58 -30.21 -45.69
N GLY A 174 10.70 -30.12 -47.01
CA GLY A 174 10.53 -31.20 -47.99
C GLY A 174 9.18 -31.94 -48.06
N GLY A 175 8.29 -31.46 -48.92
CA GLY A 175 7.41 -32.34 -49.70
C GLY A 175 7.92 -32.37 -51.14
N ALA A 176 8.81 -33.32 -51.44
CA ALA A 176 9.25 -33.69 -52.78
C ALA A 176 8.94 -35.18 -52.97
#